data_AF-A0A2G5UKL3-F1
#
_entry.id   AF-A0A2G5UKL3-F1
#
_cell.length_a   1.000
_cell.length_b   1.000
_cell.length_c   1.000
_cell.angle_alpha   90.00
_cell.angle_beta   90.00
_cell.angle_gamma   90.00
#
_symmetry.space_group_name_H-M   'P 1'
#
loop_
_entity.id
_entity.type
_entity.pdbx_description
1 polymer ?
#
loop_
_entity_poly.entity_id
_entity_poly.type
_entity_poly.pdbx_seq_one_letter_code
_entity_poly.pdbx_strand_id
1 'polypeptide(L)'
;MSSTTAPTTSSTSATSSSSEFQKCGICGIEKREPYKCPRCDLLYCTIKCYRHQNHSNCSEKFYQEQVKKELSGKRADDISDKGEKYKEKLQKFLDGDWSGIEEGEPLDSDDDAEPEDVNKWRQETDDAIRRTIESTIDDYELDDGEIDRRMTAMGLSDDVESLLETLTPEERELFKHLAEEMQQEELDMETSCFSRK
;
A
#
# COMPACT_ATOMS: atom_id res chain seq x y z
N MET A 1 -81.65 20.45 8.28
CA MET A 1 -81.21 20.21 6.89
C MET A 1 -79.68 20.25 6.87
N SER A 2 -79.07 19.08 7.02
CA SER A 2 -78.14 18.49 6.03
C SER A 2 -76.67 18.78 6.43
N SER A 3 -75.94 17.85 7.06
CA SER A 3 -75.26 16.67 6.48
C SER A 3 -73.85 16.98 5.91
N THR A 4 -72.83 16.46 6.59
CA THR A 4 -71.81 15.53 6.01
C THR A 4 -70.37 16.02 5.69
N THR A 5 -69.42 15.18 6.14
CA THR A 5 -68.05 14.82 5.66
C THR A 5 -66.79 15.65 5.99
N ALA A 6 -65.84 14.95 6.63
CA ALA A 6 -64.38 15.11 6.48
C ALA A 6 -63.87 14.47 5.17
N PRO A 7 -62.67 14.84 4.69
CA PRO A 7 -61.52 13.91 4.63
C PRO A 7 -60.22 14.59 5.13
N THR A 8 -59.33 13.94 5.89
CA THR A 8 -58.30 12.93 5.55
C THR A 8 -57.10 13.48 4.76
N THR A 9 -55.92 12.94 5.10
CA THR A 9 -54.59 12.98 4.45
C THR A 9 -53.67 14.11 4.95
N SER A 10 -52.69 13.88 5.83
CA SER A 10 -51.52 12.98 5.74
C SER A 10 -50.62 13.33 4.57
N SER A 11 -49.39 13.78 4.88
CA SER A 11 -48.15 13.59 4.10
C SER A 11 -47.01 14.25 4.89
N THR A 12 -46.54 13.68 6.00
CA THR A 12 -45.30 12.87 6.01
C THR A 12 -44.32 13.27 4.91
N SER A 13 -43.49 14.27 5.18
CA SER A 13 -42.19 14.43 4.52
C SER A 13 -41.28 13.30 5.00
N ALA A 14 -41.50 12.10 4.46
CA ALA A 14 -40.52 11.04 4.49
C ALA A 14 -39.38 11.45 3.56
N THR A 15 -38.28 11.92 4.13
CA THR A 15 -37.00 12.03 3.43
C THR A 15 -36.62 10.62 3.00
N SER A 16 -36.92 10.27 1.75
CA SER A 16 -36.52 9.02 1.13
C SER A 16 -35.01 9.03 0.95
N SER A 17 -34.28 8.49 1.93
CA SER A 17 -32.87 8.12 1.78
C SER A 17 -32.77 6.89 0.89
N SER A 18 -33.02 7.05 -0.41
CA SER A 18 -32.60 6.07 -1.40
C SER A 18 -31.08 6.16 -1.46
N SER A 19 -30.40 5.19 -0.87
CA SER A 19 -28.95 5.05 -0.98
C SER A 19 -28.63 4.60 -2.41
N GLU A 20 -28.49 5.56 -3.31
CA GLU A 20 -28.07 5.30 -4.68
C GLU A 20 -26.62 4.84 -4.69
N PHE A 21 -26.38 3.70 -5.33
CA PHE A 21 -25.02 3.22 -5.55
C PHE A 21 -24.34 4.10 -6.60
N GLN A 22 -23.21 4.69 -6.23
CA GLN A 22 -22.42 5.54 -7.09
C GLN A 22 -21.08 4.88 -7.41
N LYS A 23 -20.66 4.97 -8.68
CA LYS A 23 -19.42 4.37 -9.17
C LYS A 23 -18.19 5.18 -8.78
N CYS A 24 -17.15 4.48 -8.36
CA CYS A 24 -15.82 5.06 -8.17
C CYS A 24 -15.22 5.49 -9.52
N GLY A 25 -14.77 6.73 -9.64
CA GLY A 25 -14.13 7.25 -10.86
C GLY A 25 -12.73 6.69 -11.14
N ILE A 26 -12.24 5.74 -10.32
CA ILE A 26 -10.89 5.19 -10.39
C ILE A 26 -10.91 3.69 -10.65
N CYS A 27 -11.64 2.91 -9.83
CA CYS A 27 -11.74 1.46 -9.98
C CYS A 27 -13.08 0.98 -10.57
N GLY A 28 -14.05 1.89 -10.80
CA GLY A 28 -15.36 1.54 -11.36
C GLY A 28 -16.32 0.84 -10.41
N ILE A 29 -15.88 0.44 -9.21
CA ILE A 29 -16.70 -0.26 -8.22
C ILE A 29 -17.81 0.66 -7.70
N GLU A 30 -19.03 0.14 -7.62
CA GLU A 30 -20.19 0.82 -7.08
C GLU A 30 -20.23 0.76 -5.55
N LYS A 31 -20.49 1.90 -4.90
CA LYS A 31 -20.59 2.01 -3.44
C LYS A 31 -21.80 2.88 -3.06
N ARG A 32 -22.48 2.55 -1.96
CA ARG A 32 -23.65 3.35 -1.48
C ARG A 32 -23.29 4.77 -1.05
N GLU A 33 -22.04 5.00 -0.64
CA GLU A 33 -21.52 6.32 -0.23
C GLU A 33 -20.03 6.43 -0.59
N PRO A 34 -19.69 6.83 -1.83
CA PRO A 34 -18.31 7.16 -2.18
C PRO A 34 -17.92 8.52 -1.61
N TYR A 35 -16.64 8.66 -1.27
CA TYR A 35 -16.06 9.94 -0.84
C TYR A 35 -15.84 10.86 -2.05
N LYS A 36 -15.87 12.17 -1.83
CA LYS A 36 -15.67 13.19 -2.88
C LYS A 36 -14.38 13.97 -2.63
N CYS A 37 -13.51 14.08 -3.62
CA CYS A 37 -12.31 14.89 -3.51
C CYS A 37 -12.65 16.39 -3.51
N PRO A 38 -12.19 17.20 -2.53
CA PRO A 38 -12.51 18.63 -2.46
C PRO A 38 -11.78 19.48 -3.52
N ARG A 39 -10.81 18.92 -4.25
CA ARG A 39 -10.02 19.64 -5.27
C ARG A 39 -10.55 19.45 -6.69
N CYS A 40 -10.99 18.25 -7.01
CA CYS A 40 -11.38 17.86 -8.37
C CYS A 40 -12.79 17.25 -8.45
N ASP A 41 -13.51 17.18 -7.32
CA ASP A 41 -14.85 16.63 -7.21
C ASP A 41 -15.03 15.15 -7.60
N LEU A 42 -13.92 14.42 -7.81
CA LEU A 42 -13.92 13.01 -8.16
C LEU A 42 -14.45 12.15 -7.01
N LEU A 43 -15.35 11.21 -7.34
CA LEU A 43 -15.86 10.20 -6.41
C LEU A 43 -14.92 8.99 -6.30
N TYR A 44 -14.55 8.61 -5.08
CA TYR A 44 -13.66 7.48 -4.80
C TYR A 44 -14.19 6.61 -3.65
N CYS A 45 -13.98 5.29 -3.73
CA CYS A 45 -14.53 4.34 -2.75
C CYS A 45 -13.64 4.12 -1.52
N THR A 46 -12.32 4.18 -1.67
CA THR A 46 -11.30 3.88 -0.64
C THR A 46 -10.08 4.78 -0.77
N ILE A 47 -9.25 4.84 0.29
CA ILE A 47 -8.00 5.62 0.26
C ILE A 47 -7.01 5.11 -0.81
N LYS A 48 -7.05 3.82 -1.15
CA LYS A 48 -6.28 3.24 -2.26
C LYS A 48 -6.64 3.90 -3.59
N CYS A 49 -7.94 4.14 -3.82
CA CYS A 49 -8.38 4.89 -4.98
C CYS A 49 -7.92 6.36 -4.90
N TYR A 50 -8.04 7.01 -3.73
CA TYR A 50 -7.57 8.39 -3.56
C TYR A 50 -6.08 8.58 -3.91
N ARG A 51 -5.22 7.60 -3.59
CA ARG A 51 -3.77 7.61 -3.85
C ARG A 51 -3.36 6.97 -5.19
N HIS A 52 -4.32 6.55 -6.01
CA HIS A 52 -4.04 5.88 -7.28
C HIS A 52 -3.35 6.83 -8.27
N GLN A 53 -2.59 6.28 -9.22
CA GLN A 53 -1.90 7.04 -10.29
C GLN A 53 -2.85 8.03 -11.02
N ASN A 54 -4.10 7.61 -11.24
CA ASN A 54 -5.13 8.43 -11.90
C ASN A 54 -5.57 9.67 -11.10
N HIS A 55 -5.28 9.71 -9.79
CA HIS A 55 -5.62 10.81 -8.88
C HIS A 55 -4.40 11.33 -8.10
N SER A 56 -3.19 11.00 -8.56
CA SER A 56 -1.92 11.32 -7.89
C SER A 56 -1.71 12.82 -7.69
N ASN A 57 -2.06 13.65 -8.68
CA ASN A 57 -1.86 15.10 -8.65
C ASN A 57 -2.60 15.78 -7.48
N CYS A 58 -3.82 15.34 -7.15
CA CYS A 58 -4.57 15.89 -6.02
C CYS A 58 -4.08 15.32 -4.70
N SER A 59 -3.81 14.02 -4.63
CA SER A 59 -3.30 13.39 -3.41
C SER A 59 -1.93 13.92 -3.01
N GLU A 60 -1.02 14.08 -3.97
CA GLU A 60 0.36 14.49 -3.70
C GLU A 60 0.42 15.94 -3.24
N LYS A 61 -0.31 16.85 -3.88
CA LYS A 61 -0.38 18.25 -3.41
C LYS A 61 -0.93 18.35 -2.00
N PHE A 62 -1.95 17.55 -1.67
CA PHE A 62 -2.46 17.50 -0.29
C PHE A 62 -1.38 17.03 0.68
N TYR A 63 -0.67 15.94 0.38
CA TYR A 63 0.42 15.44 1.24
C TYR A 63 1.55 16.47 1.39
N GLN A 64 1.98 17.09 0.29
CA GLN A 64 3.00 18.13 0.32
C GLN A 64 2.58 19.32 1.21
N GLU A 65 1.33 19.76 1.12
CA GLU A 65 0.82 20.84 1.96
C GLU A 65 0.75 20.44 3.44
N GLN A 66 0.30 19.22 3.76
CA GLN A 66 0.29 18.72 5.14
C GLN A 66 1.71 18.64 5.71
N VAL A 67 2.67 18.09 4.95
CA VAL A 67 4.07 18.02 5.37
C VAL A 67 4.66 19.41 5.57
N LYS A 68 4.44 20.35 4.64
CA LYS A 68 4.90 21.74 4.79
C LYS A 68 4.29 22.41 6.02
N LYS A 69 3.00 22.18 6.29
CA LYS A 69 2.31 22.71 7.46
C LYS A 69 2.89 22.17 8.76
N GLU A 70 3.08 20.85 8.85
CA GLU A 70 3.70 20.19 10.01
C GLU A 70 5.15 20.64 10.24
N LEU A 71 5.94 20.76 9.17
CA LEU A 71 7.31 21.28 9.23
C LEU A 71 7.35 22.76 9.63
N SER A 72 6.40 23.58 9.18
CA SER A 72 6.31 24.99 9.58
C SER A 72 5.91 25.18 11.05
N GLY A 73 5.18 24.21 11.62
CA GLY A 73 4.79 24.23 13.04
C GLY A 73 5.90 23.77 13.99
N LYS A 74 6.84 22.95 13.50
CA LYS A 74 8.07 22.60 14.22
C LYS A 74 9.06 23.74 14.01
N ARG A 75 9.12 24.67 14.98
CA ARG A 75 10.02 25.84 14.95
C ARG A 75 11.38 25.50 14.35
N ALA A 76 11.64 26.07 13.18
CA ALA A 76 12.97 26.08 12.58
C ALA A 76 14.00 26.77 13.50
N ASP A 77 13.55 27.55 14.50
CA ASP A 77 14.41 28.25 15.46
C ASP A 77 15.33 27.30 16.25
N ASP A 78 14.85 26.11 16.65
CA ASP A 78 15.67 25.14 17.41
C ASP A 78 16.67 24.36 16.53
N ILE A 79 16.39 24.26 15.22
CA ILE A 79 17.23 23.58 14.23
C ILE A 79 18.25 24.56 13.63
N SER A 80 17.86 25.81 13.41
CA SER A 80 18.70 26.85 12.82
C SER A 80 19.90 27.19 13.70
N ASP A 81 19.70 27.33 15.02
CA ASP A 81 20.80 27.64 15.96
C ASP A 81 21.84 26.51 16.07
N LYS A 82 21.40 25.26 15.92
CA LYS A 82 22.28 24.08 15.93
C LYS A 82 22.93 23.85 14.57
N GLY A 83 22.20 24.10 13.49
CA GLY A 83 22.69 24.00 12.11
C GLY A 83 23.78 25.02 11.79
N GLU A 84 23.62 26.27 12.23
CA GLU A 84 24.64 27.30 12.06
C GLU A 84 25.91 26.99 12.87
N LYS A 85 25.79 26.49 14.12
CA LYS A 85 26.93 26.03 14.92
C LYS A 85 27.68 24.84 14.29
N TYR A 86 26.94 23.91 13.69
CA TYR A 86 27.54 22.77 13.00
C TYR A 86 28.27 23.22 11.72
N LYS A 87 27.65 24.10 10.94
CA LYS A 87 28.24 24.68 9.72
C LYS A 87 29.49 25.51 10.03
N GLU A 88 29.49 26.28 11.11
CA GLU A 88 30.65 27.03 11.58
C GLU A 88 31.81 26.10 11.96
N LYS A 89 31.54 25.02 12.69
CA LYS A 89 32.56 24.00 13.03
C LYS A 89 33.12 23.31 11.78
N LEU A 90 32.28 22.98 10.81
CA LEU A 90 32.71 22.36 9.56
C LEU A 90 33.54 23.34 8.72
N GLN A 91 33.16 24.63 8.69
CA GLN A 91 33.90 25.64 7.94
C GLN A 91 35.28 25.91 8.55
N LYS A 92 35.39 26.01 9.88
CA LYS A 92 36.69 26.06 10.58
C LYS A 92 37.54 24.82 10.28
N PHE A 93 36.89 23.68 10.09
CA PHE A 93 37.56 22.47 9.68
C PHE A 93 38.16 22.64 8.26
N LEU A 94 37.35 23.06 7.28
CA LEU A 94 37.86 23.28 5.91
C LEU A 94 38.97 24.35 5.84
N ASP A 95 38.96 25.35 6.72
CA ASP A 95 39.96 26.41 6.79
C ASP A 95 41.29 25.97 7.45
N GLY A 96 41.41 24.71 7.88
CA GLY A 96 42.65 24.11 8.37
C GLY A 96 43.02 24.48 9.81
N ASP A 97 42.07 25.04 10.57
CA ASP A 97 42.24 25.33 12.00
C ASP A 97 41.94 24.07 12.83
N TRP A 98 42.97 23.24 13.04
CA TRP A 98 42.93 22.02 13.86
C TRP A 98 43.15 22.26 15.34
N SER A 99 43.29 23.52 15.77
CA SER A 99 43.73 23.86 17.12
C SER A 99 42.71 23.55 18.23
N GLY A 100 41.44 23.28 17.88
CA GLY A 100 40.35 22.98 18.81
C GLY A 100 39.84 21.54 18.78
N ILE A 101 40.50 20.66 18.02
CA ILE A 101 40.18 19.23 17.97
C ILE A 101 41.28 18.56 18.78
N GLU A 102 41.03 18.40 20.08
CA GLU A 102 41.77 17.43 20.90
C GLU A 102 41.80 16.12 20.09
N GLU A 103 43.00 15.59 19.84
CA GLU A 103 43.20 14.32 19.15
C GLU A 103 42.39 13.26 19.89
N GLY A 104 41.15 13.07 19.46
CA GLY A 104 40.32 11.97 19.90
C GLY A 104 41.10 10.71 19.60
N GLU A 105 41.24 9.87 20.62
CA GLU A 105 41.92 8.59 20.54
C GLU A 105 41.52 7.88 19.24
N PRO A 106 42.48 7.26 18.52
CA PRO A 106 42.17 6.53 17.31
C PRO A 106 41.05 5.55 17.63
N LEU A 107 39.91 5.70 16.96
CA LEU A 107 38.78 4.78 17.05
C LEU A 107 39.29 3.40 16.63
N ASP A 108 39.74 2.62 17.60
CA ASP A 108 39.93 1.20 17.43
C ASP A 108 38.54 0.61 17.26
N SER A 109 38.30 0.01 16.09
CA SER A 109 37.01 -0.50 15.66
C SER A 109 36.65 -1.82 16.38
N ASP A 110 37.19 -2.06 17.58
CA ASP A 110 37.13 -3.33 18.32
C ASP A 110 37.09 -3.15 19.86
N ASP A 111 36.50 -2.06 20.38
CA ASP A 111 36.13 -2.01 21.80
C ASP A 111 34.60 -2.15 21.95
N ASP A 112 34.20 -3.38 22.28
CA ASP A 112 32.83 -3.89 22.48
C ASP A 112 32.18 -3.36 23.78
N ALA A 113 32.28 -2.05 24.01
CA ALA A 113 31.68 -1.36 25.14
C ALA A 113 30.77 -0.22 24.64
N GLU A 114 29.73 -0.59 23.89
CA GLU A 114 28.67 0.33 23.47
C GLU A 114 27.92 0.86 24.71
N PRO A 115 27.84 2.20 24.92
CA PRO A 115 27.12 2.78 26.04
C PRO A 115 25.62 2.43 25.93
N GLU A 116 24.99 2.05 27.06
CA GLU A 116 23.58 1.58 27.12
C GLU A 116 22.58 2.50 26.40
N ASP A 117 22.89 3.79 26.30
CA ASP A 117 22.08 4.79 25.61
C ASP A 117 21.96 4.48 24.11
N VAL A 118 23.05 4.14 23.41
CA VAL A 118 23.04 3.90 21.95
C VAL A 118 22.25 2.63 21.58
N ASN A 119 22.31 1.60 22.42
CA ASN A 119 21.53 0.37 22.27
C ASN A 119 20.02 0.65 22.43
N LYS A 120 19.64 1.56 23.34
CA LYS A 120 18.26 1.98 23.53
C LYS A 120 17.69 2.73 22.32
N TRP A 121 18.43 3.69 21.76
CA TRP A 121 18.00 4.39 20.54
C TRP A 121 17.84 3.43 19.35
N ARG A 122 18.72 2.43 19.23
CA ARG A 122 18.61 1.38 18.21
C ARG A 122 17.36 0.53 18.42
N GLN A 123 17.12 0.05 19.63
CA GLN A 123 15.91 -0.73 19.96
C GLN A 123 14.62 0.07 19.74
N GLU A 124 14.59 1.33 20.15
CA GLU A 124 13.44 2.22 19.92
C GLU A 124 13.18 2.45 18.42
N THR A 125 14.24 2.58 17.63
CA THR A 125 14.17 2.73 16.18
C THR A 125 13.66 1.45 15.52
N ASP A 126 14.20 0.30 15.90
CA ASP A 126 13.77 -1.01 15.39
C ASP A 126 12.30 -1.30 15.75
N ASP A 127 11.87 -0.93 16.96
CA ASP A 127 10.49 -1.05 17.41
C ASP A 127 9.53 -0.09 16.68
N ALA A 128 10.00 1.11 16.32
CA ALA A 128 9.23 2.05 15.51
C ALA A 128 9.07 1.55 14.07
N ILE A 129 10.14 1.00 13.49
CA ILE A 129 10.13 0.39 12.16
C ILE A 129 9.19 -0.81 12.15
N ARG A 130 9.27 -1.70 13.15
CA ARG A 130 8.38 -2.88 13.26
C ARG A 130 6.91 -2.48 13.30
N ARG A 131 6.55 -1.50 14.14
CA ARG A 131 5.17 -0.99 14.23
C ARG A 131 4.68 -0.37 12.93
N THR A 132 5.56 0.32 12.22
CA THR A 132 5.22 0.91 10.92
C THR A 132 4.96 -0.19 9.89
N ILE A 133 5.81 -1.21 9.85
CA ILE A 133 5.65 -2.36 8.95
C ILE A 133 4.34 -3.09 9.26
N GLU A 134 4.10 -3.45 10.52
CA GLU A 134 2.87 -4.13 10.97
C GLU A 134 1.61 -3.33 10.61
N SER A 135 1.58 -2.04 10.93
CA SER A 135 0.46 -1.16 10.56
C SER A 135 0.26 -1.03 9.05
N THR A 136 1.33 -1.11 8.26
CA THR A 136 1.19 -1.06 6.80
C THR A 136 0.78 -2.40 6.21
N ILE A 137 1.25 -3.53 6.76
CA ILE A 137 0.91 -4.86 6.25
C ILE A 137 -0.59 -5.12 6.41
N ASP A 138 -1.20 -4.74 7.52
CA ASP A 138 -2.67 -4.86 7.72
C ASP A 138 -3.50 -4.09 6.67
N ASP A 139 -2.97 -2.97 6.13
CA ASP A 139 -3.64 -2.22 5.05
C ASP A 139 -3.50 -2.90 3.67
N TYR A 140 -2.54 -3.83 3.52
CA TYR A 140 -2.17 -4.49 2.26
C TYR A 140 -2.36 -6.01 2.21
N GLU A 141 -2.60 -6.69 3.33
CA GLU A 141 -3.13 -8.05 3.35
C GLU A 141 -4.56 -8.00 2.79
N LEU A 142 -4.68 -8.27 1.49
CA LEU A 142 -5.96 -8.59 0.92
C LEU A 142 -6.41 -9.89 1.59
N ASP A 143 -7.55 -9.87 2.27
CA ASP A 143 -8.24 -11.08 2.74
C ASP A 143 -8.14 -12.17 1.66
N ASP A 144 -7.87 -13.42 2.05
CA ASP A 144 -7.71 -14.52 1.08
C ASP A 144 -8.91 -14.61 0.13
N GLY A 145 -10.11 -14.23 0.59
CA GLY A 145 -11.31 -14.13 -0.25
C GLY A 145 -11.29 -12.97 -1.26
N GLU A 146 -10.59 -11.87 -1.00
CA GLU A 146 -10.35 -10.78 -1.95
C GLU A 146 -9.29 -11.16 -3.00
N ILE A 147 -8.26 -11.91 -2.58
CA ILE A 147 -7.29 -12.50 -3.50
C ILE A 147 -8.01 -13.47 -4.43
N ASP A 148 -8.83 -14.38 -3.90
CA ASP A 148 -9.60 -15.36 -4.66
C ASP A 148 -10.60 -14.71 -5.64
N ARG A 149 -11.33 -13.68 -5.19
CA ARG A 149 -12.20 -12.86 -6.06
C ARG A 149 -11.43 -12.24 -7.22
N ARG A 150 -10.21 -11.75 -6.97
CA ARG A 150 -9.37 -11.11 -8.00
C ARG A 150 -8.77 -12.12 -8.97
N MET A 151 -8.33 -13.27 -8.47
CA MET A 151 -7.82 -14.38 -9.28
C MET A 151 -8.92 -14.93 -10.19
N THR A 152 -10.12 -15.18 -9.64
CA THR A 152 -11.30 -15.60 -10.39
C THR A 152 -11.72 -14.55 -11.44
N ALA A 153 -11.67 -13.24 -11.10
CA ALA A 153 -11.97 -12.18 -12.06
C ALA A 153 -10.96 -12.10 -13.23
N MET A 154 -9.74 -12.62 -13.05
CA MET A 154 -8.74 -12.76 -14.10
C MET A 154 -8.83 -14.09 -14.86
N GLY A 155 -9.81 -14.94 -14.53
CA GLY A 155 -9.98 -16.27 -15.14
C GLY A 155 -9.09 -17.35 -14.53
N LEU A 156 -8.45 -17.07 -13.40
CA LEU A 156 -7.63 -18.01 -12.65
C LEU A 156 -8.44 -18.54 -11.47
N SER A 157 -9.43 -19.39 -11.75
CA SER A 157 -10.19 -20.09 -10.72
C SER A 157 -9.40 -21.26 -10.14
N ASP A 158 -9.68 -21.63 -8.89
CA ASP A 158 -9.14 -22.86 -8.27
C ASP A 158 -9.70 -24.14 -8.92
N ASP A 159 -10.86 -24.04 -9.59
CA ASP A 159 -11.46 -25.15 -10.30
C ASP A 159 -10.79 -25.41 -11.67
N VAL A 160 -10.21 -26.59 -11.81
CA VAL A 160 -9.47 -27.03 -13.01
C VAL A 160 -10.38 -27.15 -14.23
N GLU A 161 -11.64 -27.55 -14.04
CA GLU A 161 -12.59 -27.72 -15.15
C GLU A 161 -13.01 -26.36 -15.71
N SER A 162 -13.30 -25.39 -14.84
CA SER A 162 -13.56 -24.00 -15.21
C SER A 162 -12.35 -23.34 -15.90
N LEU A 163 -11.12 -23.59 -15.43
CA LEU A 163 -9.88 -23.17 -16.09
C LEU A 163 -9.78 -23.72 -17.51
N LEU A 164 -9.98 -25.03 -17.68
CA LEU A 164 -9.99 -25.68 -18.99
C LEU A 164 -11.09 -25.11 -19.87
N GLU A 165 -12.25 -24.72 -19.31
CA GLU A 165 -13.35 -24.14 -20.06
C GLU A 165 -13.02 -22.78 -20.70
N THR A 166 -12.10 -22.01 -20.10
CA THR A 166 -11.66 -20.72 -20.66
C THR A 166 -10.80 -20.85 -21.93
N LEU A 167 -10.15 -22.00 -22.15
CA LEU A 167 -9.33 -22.24 -23.34
C LEU A 167 -10.19 -22.57 -24.56
N THR A 168 -9.75 -22.11 -25.73
CA THR A 168 -10.33 -22.51 -27.02
C THR A 168 -10.12 -24.01 -27.28
N PRO A 169 -10.95 -24.66 -28.11
CA PRO A 169 -10.80 -26.09 -28.40
C PRO A 169 -9.43 -26.44 -29.00
N GLU A 170 -8.84 -25.55 -29.80
CA GLU A 170 -7.50 -25.73 -30.36
C GLU A 170 -6.41 -25.65 -29.28
N GLU A 171 -6.49 -24.68 -28.37
CA GLU A 171 -5.53 -24.55 -27.26
C GLU A 171 -5.60 -25.76 -26.31
N ARG A 172 -6.81 -26.27 -26.02
CA ARG A 172 -6.96 -27.47 -25.17
C ARG A 172 -6.29 -28.69 -25.77
N GLU A 173 -6.33 -28.85 -27.09
CA GLU A 173 -5.69 -29.97 -27.77
C GLU A 173 -4.16 -29.85 -27.71
N LEU A 174 -3.63 -28.63 -27.86
CA LEU A 174 -2.21 -28.36 -27.66
C LEU A 174 -1.76 -28.65 -26.23
N PHE A 175 -2.54 -28.27 -25.22
CA PHE A 175 -2.24 -28.59 -23.83
C PHE A 175 -2.27 -30.10 -23.55
N LYS A 176 -3.20 -30.84 -24.17
CA LYS A 176 -3.24 -32.31 -24.07
C LYS A 176 -1.99 -32.95 -24.68
N HIS A 177 -1.62 -32.51 -25.88
CA HIS A 177 -0.42 -33.01 -26.55
C HIS A 177 0.85 -32.70 -25.73
N LEU A 178 0.96 -31.49 -25.20
CA LEU A 178 2.07 -31.09 -24.34
C LEU A 178 2.14 -31.95 -23.06
N ALA A 179 0.99 -32.24 -22.44
CA ALA A 179 0.94 -33.10 -21.26
C ALA A 179 1.34 -34.55 -21.57
N GLU A 180 0.93 -35.09 -22.72
CA GLU A 180 1.32 -36.43 -23.17
C GLU A 180 2.82 -36.51 -23.51
N GLU A 181 3.37 -35.48 -24.13
CA GLU A 181 4.81 -35.35 -24.43
C GLU A 181 5.64 -35.31 -23.15
N MET A 182 5.26 -34.48 -22.17
CA MET A 182 5.94 -34.41 -20.87
C MET A 182 5.91 -35.75 -20.12
N GLN A 183 4.79 -36.47 -20.16
CA GLN A 183 4.68 -37.80 -19.55
C GLN A 183 5.57 -38.82 -20.26
N GLN A 184 5.67 -38.77 -21.58
CA GLN A 184 6.58 -39.64 -22.33
C GLN A 184 8.03 -39.35 -21.97
N GLU A 185 8.44 -38.09 -21.90
CA GLU A 185 9.80 -37.71 -21.48
C GLU A 185 10.11 -38.17 -20.05
N GLU A 186 9.18 -38.01 -19.11
CA GLU A 186 9.34 -38.47 -17.72
C GLU A 186 9.50 -40.00 -17.65
N LEU A 187 8.69 -40.75 -18.39
CA LEU A 187 8.78 -42.20 -18.46
C LEU A 187 10.03 -42.71 -19.21
N ASP A 188 10.52 -41.95 -20.20
CA ASP A 188 11.78 -42.26 -20.90
C ASP A 188 13.00 -42.00 -20.01
N MET A 189 12.93 -40.99 -19.12
CA MET A 189 13.92 -40.79 -18.06
C MET A 189 13.96 -41.94 -17.05
N GLU A 190 12.83 -42.57 -16.75
CA GLU A 190 12.76 -43.72 -15.85
C GLU A 190 13.32 -45.02 -16.48
N THR A 191 13.29 -45.16 -17.81
CA THR A 191 13.70 -46.41 -18.49
C THR A 191 15.17 -46.43 -18.95
N SER A 192 15.84 -45.28 -19.02
CA SER A 192 17.11 -45.14 -19.77
C SER A 192 18.41 -45.44 -18.99
N CYS A 193 18.43 -45.52 -17.66
CA CYS A 193 19.72 -45.67 -16.93
C CYS A 193 20.05 -47.08 -16.38
N PHE A 194 19.08 -47.99 -16.24
CA PHE A 194 19.29 -49.28 -15.55
C PHE A 194 18.90 -50.54 -16.35
N SER A 195 18.42 -50.40 -17.58
CA SER A 195 17.83 -51.52 -18.34
C SER A 195 18.76 -52.24 -19.32
N ARG A 196 20.05 -51.87 -19.40
CA ARG A 196 21.05 -52.65 -20.17
C ARG A 196 21.75 -53.66 -19.26
N LYS A 197 21.34 -54.93 -19.38
CA LYS A 197 22.06 -56.09 -18.85
C LYS A 197 22.58 -56.94 -20.00
#